data_AF-A0A3M1DKV8-F1
#
_entry.id   AF-A0A3M1DKV8-F1
#
_cell.length_a   1.000
_cell.length_b   1.000
_cell.length_c   1.000
_cell.angle_alpha   90.00
_cell.angle_beta   90.00
_cell.angle_gamma   90.00
#
_symmetry.space_group_name_H-M   'P 1'
#
loop_
_entity.id
_entity.type
_entity.pdbx_description
1 polymer ?
#
loop_
_entity_poly.entity_id
_entity_poly.type
_entity_poly.pdbx_seq_one_letter_code
_entity_poly.pdbx_strand_id
1 'polypeptide(L)'
;MLFLAGLLLELAGAVLPWIPHCAAALSLNTLDLFVVVRLLPPVRDGFVRLWREAFLLPLLAPAVLLGLFPALSPRSPRALRYLAPFAGVLLALTLLPPYPAVLTAYRDPLYRGQFFLSLGACVLALLGAAARQLPRWVSPVLGAALLLMGWV
;
A
#
# COMPACT_ATOMS: atom_id res chain seq x y z
N MET A 1 -7.85 9.15 -17.19
CA MET A 1 -9.00 9.06 -16.27
C MET A 1 -9.00 7.76 -15.49
N LEU A 2 -8.85 6.59 -16.13
CA LEU A 2 -8.77 5.27 -15.46
C LEU A 2 -7.74 5.20 -14.33
N PHE A 3 -6.54 5.74 -14.51
CA PHE A 3 -5.49 5.76 -13.47
C PHE A 3 -5.91 6.51 -12.21
N LEU A 4 -6.53 7.69 -12.38
CA LEU A 4 -6.94 8.53 -11.25
C LEU A 4 -8.16 7.93 -10.54
N ALA A 5 -9.09 7.34 -11.30
CA ALA A 5 -10.22 6.61 -10.75
C ALA A 5 -9.77 5.39 -9.95
N GLY A 6 -8.82 4.61 -10.48
CA GLY A 6 -8.26 3.46 -9.79
C GLY A 6 -7.54 3.83 -8.48
N LEU A 7 -6.69 4.86 -8.54
CA LEU A 7 -6.01 5.38 -7.34
C LEU A 7 -6.99 5.89 -6.27
N LEU A 8 -8.05 6.59 -6.68
CA LEU A 8 -9.11 7.01 -5.75
C LEU A 8 -9.88 5.82 -5.20
N LEU A 9 -10.09 4.76 -5.99
CA LEU A 9 -10.77 3.54 -5.54
C LEU A 9 -9.95 2.80 -4.49
N GLU A 10 -8.63 2.71 -4.67
CA GLU A 10 -7.72 2.07 -3.70
C GLU A 10 -7.65 2.85 -2.39
N LEU A 11 -7.52 4.19 -2.48
CA LEU A 11 -7.56 5.06 -1.30
C LEU A 11 -8.93 5.05 -0.62
N ALA A 12 -10.01 4.92 -1.39
CA ALA A 12 -11.34 4.70 -0.84
C ALA A 12 -11.38 3.37 -0.09
N GLY A 13 -10.91 2.27 -0.70
CA GLY A 13 -10.79 0.96 -0.04
C GLY A 13 -9.96 1.01 1.24
N ALA A 14 -8.93 1.86 1.30
CA ALA A 14 -8.12 2.05 2.49
C ALA A 14 -8.88 2.66 3.69
N VAL A 15 -9.79 3.60 3.42
CA VAL A 15 -10.43 4.47 4.44
C VAL A 15 -11.87 4.06 4.72
N LEU A 16 -12.57 3.47 3.74
CA LEU A 16 -13.97 3.09 3.90
C LEU A 16 -14.13 1.97 4.95
N PRO A 17 -15.27 1.96 5.67
CA PRO A 17 -15.62 0.87 6.56
C PRO A 17 -15.77 -0.43 5.77
N TRP A 18 -14.92 -1.41 6.05
CA TRP A 18 -15.10 -2.77 5.52
C TRP A 18 -16.20 -3.53 6.27
N ILE A 19 -16.43 -3.17 7.53
CA ILE A 19 -17.50 -3.73 8.36
C ILE A 19 -18.40 -2.57 8.80
N PRO A 20 -19.57 -2.39 8.17
CA PRO A 20 -20.54 -1.43 8.66
C PRO A 20 -21.16 -1.96 9.95
N HIS A 21 -20.94 -1.26 11.07
CA HIS A 21 -21.55 -1.61 12.35
C HIS A 21 -22.16 -0.37 13.00
N CYS A 22 -23.49 -0.34 13.14
CA CYS A 22 -24.23 0.80 13.67
C CYS A 22 -23.94 1.11 15.15
N ALA A 23 -23.39 0.14 15.90
CA ALA A 23 -23.05 0.29 17.31
C ALA A 23 -21.60 0.75 17.57
N ALA A 24 -20.77 0.80 16.53
CA ALA A 24 -19.38 1.21 16.65
C ALA A 24 -19.23 2.63 16.10
N ALA A 25 -18.91 3.59 16.97
CA ALA A 25 -18.35 4.87 16.54
C ALA A 25 -16.99 4.70 15.82
N LEU A 26 -16.43 3.48 15.79
CA LEU A 26 -15.31 3.06 14.96
C LEU A 26 -15.83 2.29 13.74
N SER A 27 -15.86 2.95 12.58
CA SER A 27 -15.72 2.24 11.31
C SER A 27 -14.32 1.61 11.28
N LEU A 28 -14.21 0.29 11.41
CA LEU A 28 -12.95 -0.40 11.23
C LEU A 28 -12.52 -0.28 9.76
N ASN A 29 -11.53 0.58 9.51
CA ASN A 29 -10.87 0.65 8.22
C ASN A 29 -9.84 -0.48 8.09
N THR A 30 -9.20 -0.60 6.93
CA THR A 30 -8.20 -1.65 6.67
C THR A 30 -6.99 -1.62 7.59
N LEU A 31 -6.56 -0.44 8.03
CA LEU A 31 -5.46 -0.29 9.00
C LEU A 31 -5.88 -0.75 10.40
N ASP A 32 -7.12 -0.46 10.80
CA ASP A 32 -7.69 -0.92 12.07
C ASP A 32 -7.87 -2.43 12.05
N LEU A 33 -8.38 -3.00 10.96
CA LEU A 33 -8.47 -4.46 10.77
C LEU A 33 -7.10 -5.12 10.86
N PHE A 34 -6.08 -4.54 10.25
CA PHE A 34 -4.72 -5.03 10.35
C PHE A 34 -4.23 -5.12 11.79
N VAL A 35 -4.56 -4.14 12.64
CA VAL A 35 -4.20 -4.15 14.07
C VAL A 35 -5.08 -5.11 14.86
N VAL A 36 -6.40 -5.04 14.70
CA VAL A 36 -7.39 -5.83 15.45
C VAL A 36 -7.20 -7.33 15.19
N VAL A 37 -7.05 -7.75 13.93
CA VAL A 37 -6.82 -9.16 13.56
C VAL A 37 -5.57 -9.75 14.25
N ARG A 38 -4.54 -8.94 14.51
CA ARG A 38 -3.33 -9.37 15.23
C ARG A 38 -3.55 -9.60 16.72
N LEU A 39 -4.62 -9.05 17.27
CA LEU A 39 -5.00 -9.18 18.68
C LEU A 39 -5.97 -10.35 18.92
N LEU A 40 -6.61 -10.88 17.88
CA LEU A 40 -7.54 -12.01 18.02
C LEU A 40 -6.79 -13.29 18.46
N PRO A 41 -7.17 -13.92 19.59
CA PRO A 41 -6.60 -15.18 20.06
C PRO A 41 -6.52 -16.28 19.00
N PRO A 42 -7.59 -16.60 18.23
CA PRO A 42 -7.53 -17.69 17.24
C PRO A 42 -6.53 -17.45 16.10
N VAL A 43 -6.18 -16.18 15.83
CA VAL A 43 -5.20 -15.79 14.80
C VAL A 43 -3.77 -15.79 15.37
N ARG A 44 -3.61 -15.54 16.68
CA ARG A 44 -2.31 -15.64 17.39
C ARG A 44 -1.90 -17.09 17.64
N ASP A 45 -2.86 -17.92 18.03
CA ASP A 45 -2.64 -19.32 18.37
C ASP A 45 -2.49 -20.21 17.12
N GLY A 46 -2.60 -19.62 15.92
CA GLY A 46 -2.37 -20.29 14.65
C GLY A 46 -3.52 -21.18 14.17
N PHE A 47 -4.65 -21.19 14.88
CA PHE A 47 -5.87 -21.90 14.46
C PHE A 47 -6.42 -21.36 13.13
N VAL A 48 -6.26 -20.05 12.89
CA VAL A 48 -6.65 -19.40 11.63
C VAL A 48 -5.43 -18.78 10.97
N ARG A 49 -5.02 -19.33 9.82
CA ARG A 49 -3.99 -18.72 8.95
C ARG A 49 -4.63 -17.59 8.15
N LEU A 50 -4.42 -16.36 8.59
CA LEU A 50 -4.84 -15.17 7.87
C LEU A 50 -3.62 -14.48 7.25
N TRP A 51 -3.72 -14.09 5.98
CA TRP A 51 -2.68 -13.32 5.30
C TRP A 51 -2.78 -11.84 5.70
N ARG A 52 -2.16 -11.47 6.82
CA ARG A 52 -2.32 -10.17 7.47
C ARG A 52 -1.80 -9.02 6.60
N GLU A 53 -0.78 -9.29 5.80
CA GLU A 53 -0.18 -8.31 4.89
C GLU A 53 -1.13 -7.90 3.76
N ALA A 54 -2.18 -8.68 3.47
CA ALA A 54 -3.18 -8.33 2.47
C ALA A 54 -3.91 -7.02 2.82
N PHE A 55 -4.14 -6.75 4.11
CA PHE A 55 -4.78 -5.50 4.55
C PHE A 55 -3.91 -4.25 4.30
N LEU A 56 -2.64 -4.40 3.95
CA LEU A 56 -1.75 -3.30 3.58
C LEU A 56 -1.82 -2.99 2.08
N LEU A 57 -2.38 -3.89 1.25
CA LEU A 57 -2.47 -3.74 -0.20
C LEU A 57 -3.17 -2.44 -0.64
N PRO A 58 -4.28 -2.00 -0.02
CA PRO A 58 -4.97 -0.78 -0.44
C PRO A 58 -4.14 0.50 -0.24
N LEU A 59 -3.09 0.48 0.58
CA LEU A 59 -2.12 1.59 0.69
C LEU A 59 -0.84 1.34 -0.11
N LEU A 60 -0.37 0.09 -0.17
CA LEU A 60 0.85 -0.27 -0.90
C LEU A 60 0.68 -0.14 -2.41
N ALA A 61 -0.45 -0.59 -2.96
CA ALA A 61 -0.75 -0.51 -4.39
C ALA A 61 -0.75 0.94 -4.91
N PRO A 62 -1.44 1.92 -4.30
CA PRO A 62 -1.40 3.30 -4.77
C PRO A 62 -0.02 3.94 -4.55
N ALA A 63 0.71 3.57 -3.49
CA ALA A 63 2.06 4.06 -3.26
C ALA A 63 3.02 3.65 -4.40
N VAL A 64 2.95 2.40 -4.85
CA VAL A 64 3.76 1.89 -5.96
C VAL A 64 3.29 2.46 -7.30
N LEU A 65 1.98 2.57 -7.53
CA LEU A 65 1.41 3.19 -8.73
C LEU A 65 1.85 4.65 -8.89
N LEU A 66 1.86 5.42 -7.80
CA LEU A 66 2.37 6.79 -7.78
C LEU A 66 3.87 6.87 -8.07
N GLY A 67 4.64 5.92 -7.54
CA GLY A 67 6.05 5.72 -7.86
C GLY A 67 6.31 5.46 -9.34
N LEU A 68 5.47 4.62 -9.97
CA LEU A 68 5.56 4.24 -11.37
C LEU A 68 4.87 5.22 -12.33
N PHE A 69 4.16 6.23 -11.80
CA PHE A 69 3.44 7.21 -12.60
C PHE A 69 4.28 7.88 -13.70
N PRO A 70 5.55 8.28 -13.47
CA PRO A 70 6.38 8.88 -14.51
C PRO A 70 6.66 7.94 -15.70
N ALA A 71 6.72 6.63 -15.43
CA ALA A 71 6.90 5.60 -16.45
C ALA A 71 5.59 5.24 -17.17
N LEU A 72 4.45 5.29 -16.47
CA LEU A 72 3.12 5.04 -17.02
C LEU A 72 2.62 6.18 -17.90
N SER A 73 2.95 7.42 -17.56
CA SER A 73 2.49 8.61 -18.28
C SER A 73 3.67 9.48 -18.72
N PRO A 74 4.40 9.10 -19.79
CA PRO A 74 5.55 9.86 -20.28
C PRO A 74 5.14 11.22 -20.88
N ARG A 75 3.86 11.47 -21.18
CA ARG A 75 3.39 12.79 -21.63
C ARG A 75 3.03 13.76 -20.49
N SER A 76 3.16 13.32 -19.24
CA SER A 76 2.88 14.11 -18.04
C SER A 76 3.84 15.31 -17.87
N PRO A 77 3.35 16.46 -17.34
CA PRO A 77 4.19 17.62 -17.04
C PRO A 77 5.28 17.27 -16.02
N ARG A 78 6.43 17.94 -16.13
CA ARG A 78 7.62 17.66 -15.29
C ARG A 78 7.33 17.71 -13.79
N ALA A 79 6.44 18.60 -13.34
CA ALA A 79 6.08 18.71 -11.92
C ALA A 79 5.43 17.42 -11.38
N LEU A 80 4.43 16.88 -12.09
CA LEU A 80 3.78 15.63 -11.68
C LEU A 80 4.73 14.42 -11.70
N ARG A 81 5.80 14.46 -12.51
CA ARG A 81 6.80 13.38 -12.54
C ARG A 81 7.65 13.32 -11.28
N TYR A 82 7.77 14.42 -10.52
CA TYR A 82 8.47 14.42 -9.24
C TYR A 82 7.48 14.35 -8.08
N LEU A 83 6.34 15.03 -8.18
CA LEU A 83 5.30 15.02 -7.13
C LEU A 83 4.67 13.64 -6.95
N ALA A 84 4.40 12.89 -8.02
CA ALA A 84 3.79 11.57 -7.91
C ALA A 84 4.68 10.56 -7.14
N PRO A 85 5.94 10.32 -7.51
CA PRO A 85 6.78 9.40 -6.74
C PRO A 85 7.06 9.91 -5.33
N PHE A 86 7.14 11.23 -5.13
CA PHE A 86 7.25 11.79 -3.78
C PHE A 86 6.02 11.47 -2.92
N ALA A 87 4.81 11.62 -3.47
CA ALA A 87 3.58 11.22 -2.79
C ALA A 87 3.53 9.70 -2.53
N GLY A 88 4.02 8.88 -3.47
CA GLY A 88 4.14 7.43 -3.30
C GLY A 88 5.07 7.05 -2.15
N VAL A 89 6.22 7.71 -2.03
CA VAL A 89 7.14 7.54 -0.88
C VAL A 89 6.47 7.97 0.42
N LEU A 90 5.80 9.12 0.46
CA LEU A 90 5.09 9.57 1.66
C LEU A 90 4.01 8.56 2.11
N LEU A 91 3.26 7.98 1.17
CA LEU A 91 2.29 6.93 1.46
C LEU A 91 2.95 5.62 1.93
N ALA A 92 4.09 5.23 1.34
CA ALA A 92 4.84 4.07 1.82
C ALA A 92 5.40 4.31 3.23
N LEU A 93 5.70 5.57 3.59
CA LEU A 93 6.17 5.93 4.92
C LEU A 93 5.07 5.86 5.99
N THR A 94 3.80 6.13 5.66
CA THR A 94 2.69 5.98 6.62
C THR A 94 2.45 4.52 7.00
N LEU A 95 2.90 3.59 6.17
CA LEU A 95 2.86 2.14 6.42
C LEU A 95 4.00 1.65 7.32
N LEU A 96 4.97 2.49 7.68
CA LEU A 96 5.99 2.06 8.64
C LEU A 96 5.34 1.72 9.99
N PRO A 97 5.89 0.74 10.73
CA PRO A 97 5.47 0.51 12.11
C PRO A 97 5.55 1.82 12.91
N PRO A 98 4.69 2.06 13.91
CA PRO A 98 4.86 3.21 14.78
C PRO A 98 6.14 3.06 15.62
N TYR A 99 6.80 4.17 15.95
CA TYR A 99 7.88 4.17 16.93
C TYR A 99 7.33 3.72 18.30
N PRO A 100 8.00 2.83 19.06
CA PRO A 100 9.36 2.30 18.87
C PRO A 100 9.46 1.00 18.06
N ALA A 101 8.35 0.41 17.62
CA ALA A 101 8.32 -0.89 16.96
C ALA A 101 9.18 -0.93 15.68
N VAL A 102 9.44 0.20 15.02
CA VAL A 102 10.38 0.29 13.88
C VAL A 102 11.77 -0.25 14.22
N LEU A 103 12.27 0.03 15.43
CA LEU A 103 13.63 -0.34 15.84
C LEU A 103 13.77 -1.85 16.02
N THR A 104 12.71 -2.53 16.43
CA THR A 104 12.69 -3.98 16.64
C THR A 104 12.02 -4.74 15.50
N ALA A 105 11.43 -4.04 14.52
CA ALA A 105 10.64 -4.63 13.45
C ALA A 105 11.40 -5.65 12.60
N TYR A 106 12.72 -5.50 12.47
CA TYR A 106 13.55 -6.49 11.76
C TYR A 106 13.61 -7.85 12.48
N ARG A 107 13.52 -7.83 13.82
CA ARG A 107 13.64 -9.00 14.68
C ARG A 107 12.29 -9.59 15.08
N ASP A 108 11.26 -8.76 15.17
CA ASP A 108 9.92 -9.20 15.55
C ASP A 108 9.18 -9.83 14.36
N PRO A 109 8.78 -11.12 14.44
CA PRO A 109 8.08 -11.81 13.35
C PRO A 109 6.73 -11.15 13.02
N LEU A 110 6.18 -10.36 13.94
CA LEU A 110 4.93 -9.63 13.74
C LEU A 110 5.08 -8.41 12.80
N TYR A 111 6.19 -7.68 12.87
CA TYR A 111 6.38 -6.42 12.13
C TYR A 111 7.32 -6.56 10.93
N ARG A 112 8.04 -7.69 10.86
CA ARG A 112 9.00 -7.97 9.78
C ARG A 112 8.36 -7.84 8.39
N GLY A 113 7.19 -8.44 8.16
CA GLY A 113 6.50 -8.37 6.87
C GLY A 113 6.13 -6.94 6.47
N GLN A 114 5.51 -6.19 7.39
CA GLN A 114 5.14 -4.78 7.17
C GLN A 114 6.36 -3.90 6.86
N PHE A 115 7.46 -4.09 7.59
CA PHE A 115 8.70 -3.34 7.40
C PHE A 115 9.33 -3.60 6.03
N PHE A 116 9.45 -4.86 5.60
CA PHE A 116 10.02 -5.17 4.28
C PHE A 116 9.12 -4.71 3.14
N LEU A 117 7.80 -4.78 3.30
CA LEU A 117 6.86 -4.30 2.28
C LEU A 117 6.89 -2.77 2.13
N SER A 118 6.90 -2.01 3.22
CA SER A 118 7.00 -0.55 3.15
C SER A 118 8.35 -0.11 2.59
N LEU A 119 9.45 -0.75 3.00
CA LEU A 119 10.77 -0.49 2.46
C LEU A 119 10.86 -0.84 0.96
N GLY A 120 10.30 -1.98 0.56
CA GLY A 120 10.19 -2.39 -0.84
C GLY A 120 9.39 -1.40 -1.67
N ALA A 121 8.25 -0.91 -1.16
CA ALA A 121 7.44 0.11 -1.81
C ALA A 121 8.18 1.45 -1.96
N CYS A 122 8.92 1.90 -0.93
CA CYS A 122 9.78 3.08 -1.02
C CYS A 122 10.85 2.92 -2.11
N VAL A 123 11.54 1.79 -2.13
CA VAL A 123 12.57 1.48 -3.14
C VAL A 123 11.95 1.44 -4.53
N LEU A 124 10.81 0.77 -4.71
CA LEU A 124 10.08 0.72 -5.98
C LEU A 124 9.62 2.10 -6.44
N ALA A 125 9.17 2.96 -5.52
CA ALA A 125 8.75 4.31 -5.86
C ALA A 125 9.92 5.20 -6.31
N LEU A 126 11.06 5.08 -5.64
CA LEU A 126 12.30 5.78 -6.02
C LEU A 126 12.88 5.22 -7.33
N LEU A 127 12.88 3.90 -7.50
CA LEU A 127 13.30 3.26 -8.74
C LEU A 127 12.34 3.59 -9.89
N GLY A 128 11.03 3.72 -9.66
CA GLY A 128 10.08 4.18 -10.68
C GLY A 128 10.32 5.63 -11.11
N ALA A 129 10.74 6.49 -10.18
CA ALA A 129 11.14 7.86 -10.47
C ALA A 129 12.47 7.93 -11.27
N ALA A 130 13.43 7.07 -10.92
CA ALA A 130 14.75 7.01 -11.55
C ALA A 130 14.74 6.26 -12.90
N ALA A 131 13.98 5.17 -12.98
CA ALA A 131 13.82 4.33 -14.16
C ALA A 131 12.83 4.99 -15.12
N ARG A 132 13.31 6.00 -15.84
CA ARG A 132 12.60 6.62 -16.97
C ARG A 132 12.39 5.68 -18.17
N GLN A 133 12.75 4.39 -18.05
CA GLN A 133 12.85 3.45 -19.17
C GLN A 133 12.26 2.06 -18.86
N LEU A 134 11.20 1.95 -18.05
CA LEU A 134 10.50 0.67 -18.02
C LEU A 134 9.95 0.33 -19.41
N PRO A 135 10.13 -0.92 -19.90
CA PRO A 135 9.60 -1.35 -21.18
C PRO A 135 8.09 -1.09 -21.25
N ARG A 136 7.65 -0.41 -22.30
CA ARG A 136 6.28 0.13 -22.48
C ARG A 136 5.16 -0.91 -22.38
N TRP A 137 5.50 -2.20 -22.47
CA TRP A 137 4.59 -3.33 -22.40
C TRP A 137 4.36 -3.83 -20.97
N VAL A 138 5.34 -3.64 -20.07
CA VAL A 138 5.28 -4.16 -18.69
C VAL A 138 4.58 -3.18 -17.76
N SER A 139 4.69 -1.88 -18.03
CA SER A 139 4.07 -0.84 -17.21
C SER A 139 2.54 -0.90 -17.16
N PRO A 140 1.77 -1.07 -18.26
CA PRO A 140 0.31 -1.15 -18.17
C PRO A 140 -0.16 -2.45 -17.51
N VAL A 141 0.57 -3.57 -17.69
CA VAL A 141 0.23 -4.86 -17.07
C VAL A 141 0.47 -4.80 -15.56
N LEU A 142 1.60 -4.25 -15.11
CA LEU A 142 1.85 -3.99 -13.70
C LEU A 142 0.83 -3.01 -13.11
N GLY A 143 0.52 -1.93 -13.84
CA GLY A 143 -0.47 -0.95 -13.41
C GLY A 143 -1.86 -1.56 -13.24
N ALA A 144 -2.29 -2.40 -14.19
CA ALA A 144 -3.56 -3.11 -14.12
C ALA A 144 -3.57 -4.17 -13.01
N ALA A 145 -2.48 -4.92 -12.83
CA ALA A 145 -2.37 -5.91 -11.76
C ALA A 145 -2.38 -5.25 -10.36
N LEU A 146 -1.71 -4.11 -10.19
CA LEU A 146 -1.71 -3.34 -8.95
C LEU A 146 -3.11 -2.77 -8.64
N LEU A 147 -3.78 -2.21 -9.66
CA LEU A 147 -5.15 -1.71 -9.54
C LEU A 147 -6.17 -2.81 -9.18
N LEU A 148 -5.93 -4.05 -9.61
CA LEU A 148 -6.74 -5.21 -9.21
C LEU A 148 -6.40 -5.69 -7.80
N MET A 149 -5.14 -5.58 -7.38
CA MET A 149 -4.70 -6.00 -6.05
C MET A 149 -5.16 -5.07 -4.92
N GLY A 150 -5.32 -3.77 -5.18
CA GLY A 150 -5.82 -2.83 -4.16
C GLY A 150 -7.31 -2.98 -3.83
N TRP A 151 -8.05 -3.80 -4.60
CA TRP A 151 -9.49 -4.03 -4.41
C TRP A 151 -9.83 -5.34 -3.67
N VAL A 152 -8.88 -6.27 -3.53
CA VAL A 152 -9.06 -7.57 -2.85
C VAL A 152 -8.90 -7.41 -1.33
#